data_AF-A0A948UT34-F1
#
_entry.id   AF-A0A948UT34-F1
#
_cell.length_a   1.000
_cell.length_b   1.000
_cell.length_c   1.000
_cell.angle_alpha   90.00
_cell.angle_beta   90.00
_cell.angle_gamma   90.00
#
_symmetry.space_group_name_H-M   'P 1'
#
loop_
_entity.id
_entity.type
_entity.pdbx_description
1 polymer ?
#
loop_
_entity_poly.entity_id
_entity_poly.type
_entity_poly.pdbx_seq_one_letter_code
_entity_poly.pdbx_strand_id
1 'polypeptide(L)'
;MRIVLLTLLSALLASSLFAANTTEQSKLSSDMRTMLSAMVDIQRAGYYLNKAGVKEGADRLIKSLDSLLTTDPTSYLPDDKVNAGKFAKKREQMLKLYAQELILAVENEDTDEAMSNYTLIINECTSCHSRIRTRAWK
;
A
#
# COMPACT_ATOMS: atom_id res chain seq x y z
N MET A 1 5.20 -49.90 3.25
CA MET A 1 6.01 -48.78 2.72
C MET A 1 5.26 -47.86 1.77
N ARG A 2 4.53 -48.36 0.76
CA ARG A 2 3.80 -47.51 -0.21
C ARG A 2 2.80 -46.53 0.42
N ILE A 3 2.01 -46.98 1.42
CA ILE A 3 1.00 -46.14 2.07
C ILE A 3 1.64 -45.00 2.89
N VAL A 4 2.74 -45.27 3.59
CA VAL A 4 3.50 -44.27 4.37
C VAL A 4 4.12 -43.20 3.46
N LEU A 5 4.63 -43.61 2.29
CA LEU A 5 5.20 -42.70 1.29
C LEU A 5 4.13 -41.79 0.68
N LEU A 6 2.93 -42.33 0.40
CA LEU A 6 1.78 -41.58 -0.10
C LEU A 6 1.26 -40.57 0.93
N THR A 7 1.19 -40.92 2.22
CA THR A 7 0.80 -39.97 3.28
C THR A 7 1.81 -38.85 3.48
N LEU A 8 3.11 -39.13 3.37
CA LEU A 8 4.17 -38.11 3.47
C LEU A 8 4.12 -37.13 2.28
N LEU A 9 3.92 -37.64 1.07
CA LEU A 9 3.82 -36.81 -0.13
C LEU A 9 2.58 -35.91 -0.08
N SER A 10 1.45 -36.43 0.43
CA SER A 10 0.21 -35.67 0.64
C SER A 10 0.39 -34.52 1.64
N ALA A 11 1.14 -34.75 2.72
CA ALA A 11 1.43 -33.72 3.73
C ALA A 11 2.37 -32.62 3.20
N LEU A 12 3.34 -32.97 2.35
CA LEU A 12 4.24 -32.01 1.68
C LEU A 12 3.53 -31.15 0.61
N LEU A 13 2.54 -31.72 -0.07
CA LEU A 13 1.71 -30.98 -1.04
C LEU A 13 0.68 -30.07 -0.36
N ALA A 14 0.19 -30.45 0.82
CA ALA A 14 -0.72 -29.60 1.59
C ALA A 14 0.00 -28.36 2.15
N SER A 15 1.24 -28.49 2.62
CA SER A 15 2.00 -27.38 3.22
C SER A 15 2.47 -26.32 2.22
N SER A 16 2.65 -26.66 0.94
CA SER A 16 3.02 -25.68 -0.10
C SER A 16 1.88 -24.71 -0.46
N LEU A 17 0.62 -25.16 -0.37
CA LEU A 17 -0.57 -24.33 -0.65
C LEU A 17 -0.80 -23.26 0.43
N PHE A 18 -0.48 -23.55 1.69
CA PHE A 18 -0.59 -22.57 2.78
C PHE A 18 0.54 -21.54 2.80
N ALA A 19 1.72 -21.86 2.27
CA ALA A 19 2.87 -20.94 2.22
C ALA A 19 2.74 -19.82 1.18
N ALA A 20 2.04 -20.07 0.07
CA ALA A 20 1.86 -19.07 -0.99
C ALA A 20 1.01 -17.87 -0.51
N ASN A 21 -0.12 -18.11 0.14
CA ASN A 21 -1.01 -17.04 0.66
C ASN A 21 -0.36 -16.21 1.79
N THR A 22 0.49 -16.82 2.62
CA THR A 22 1.20 -16.08 3.68
C THR A 22 2.21 -15.08 3.12
N THR A 23 2.74 -15.32 1.91
CA THR A 23 3.79 -14.50 1.31
C THR A 23 3.21 -13.18 0.77
N GLU A 24 2.08 -13.22 0.06
CA GLU A 24 1.44 -12.02 -0.49
C GLU A 24 0.89 -11.09 0.59
N GLN A 25 0.24 -11.65 1.63
CA GLN A 25 -0.26 -10.86 2.75
C GLN A 25 0.90 -10.21 3.54
N SER A 26 2.02 -10.93 3.71
CA SER A 26 3.23 -10.41 4.36
C SER A 26 3.85 -9.27 3.56
N LYS A 27 3.92 -9.43 2.22
CA LYS A 27 4.39 -8.40 1.30
C LYS A 27 3.52 -7.14 1.37
N LEU A 28 2.21 -7.28 1.21
CA LEU A 28 1.25 -6.18 1.37
C LEU A 28 1.44 -5.45 2.71
N SER A 29 1.59 -6.20 3.81
CA SER A 29 1.84 -5.64 5.14
C SER A 29 3.17 -4.86 5.22
N SER A 30 4.21 -5.35 4.55
CA SER A 30 5.50 -4.66 4.43
C SER A 30 5.41 -3.37 3.64
N ASP A 31 4.64 -3.38 2.55
CA ASP A 31 4.46 -2.20 1.71
C ASP A 31 3.66 -1.13 2.44
N MET A 32 2.59 -1.52 3.14
CA MET A 32 1.83 -0.61 4.01
C MET A 32 2.71 0.06 5.09
N ARG A 33 3.70 -0.66 5.66
CA ARG A 33 4.66 -0.07 6.61
C ARG A 33 5.59 0.93 5.92
N THR A 34 6.03 0.62 4.70
CA THR A 34 6.85 1.54 3.89
C THR A 34 6.08 2.81 3.55
N MET A 35 4.81 2.68 3.15
CA MET A 35 3.91 3.82 2.90
C MET A 35 3.75 4.69 4.15
N LEU A 36 3.50 4.08 5.32
CA LEU A 36 3.40 4.83 6.59
C LEU A 36 4.68 5.60 6.91
N SER A 37 5.85 4.96 6.77
CA SER A 37 7.13 5.62 6.99
C SER A 37 7.32 6.80 6.02
N ALA A 38 7.01 6.62 4.74
CA ALA A 38 7.07 7.69 3.75
C ALA A 38 6.17 8.88 4.12
N MET A 39 4.93 8.62 4.56
CA MET A 39 4.01 9.66 5.02
C MET A 39 4.54 10.46 6.22
N VAL A 40 5.16 9.78 7.18
CA VAL A 40 5.79 10.41 8.35
C VAL A 40 6.97 11.28 7.93
N ASP A 41 7.79 10.79 6.98
CA ASP A 41 8.96 11.51 6.51
C ASP A 41 8.57 12.75 5.69
N ILE A 42 7.54 12.66 4.84
CA ILE A 42 6.94 13.81 4.14
C ILE A 42 6.49 14.86 5.16
N GLN A 43 5.71 14.46 6.17
CA GLN A 43 5.20 15.38 7.19
C GLN A 43 6.33 16.07 7.95
N ARG A 44 7.32 15.27 8.40
CA ARG A 44 8.48 15.79 9.14
C ARG A 44 9.26 16.76 8.28
N ALA A 45 9.56 16.42 7.04
CA ALA A 45 10.30 17.28 6.13
C ALA A 45 9.53 18.57 5.82
N GLY A 46 8.21 18.49 5.66
CA GLY A 46 7.33 19.65 5.47
C GLY A 46 7.40 20.63 6.64
N TYR A 47 7.35 20.15 7.89
CA TYR A 47 7.48 21.02 9.07
C TYR A 47 8.84 21.74 9.18
N TYR A 48 9.89 21.17 8.60
CA TYR A 48 11.23 21.76 8.59
C TYR A 48 11.58 22.44 7.27
N LEU A 49 10.60 22.66 6.37
CA LEU A 49 10.80 23.25 5.04
C LEU A 49 11.91 22.55 4.22
N ASN A 50 12.13 21.26 4.48
CA ASN A 50 13.13 20.45 3.79
C ASN A 50 12.53 19.89 2.50
N LYS A 51 12.63 20.67 1.40
CA LYS A 51 12.12 20.29 0.08
C LYS A 51 12.63 18.93 -0.41
N ALA A 52 13.94 18.69 -0.25
CA ALA A 52 14.55 17.44 -0.66
C ALA A 52 13.98 16.24 0.12
N GLY A 53 13.76 16.41 1.42
CA GLY A 53 13.14 15.40 2.27
C GLY A 53 11.68 15.12 1.90
N VAL A 54 10.90 16.15 1.55
CA VAL A 54 9.52 15.95 1.06
C VAL A 54 9.52 15.16 -0.24
N LYS A 55 10.39 15.51 -1.19
CA LYS A 55 10.52 14.82 -2.47
C LYS A 55 10.96 13.36 -2.29
N GLU A 56 11.97 13.11 -1.47
CA GLU A 56 12.44 11.75 -1.19
C GLU A 56 11.33 10.89 -0.54
N GLY A 57 10.58 11.45 0.41
CA GLY A 57 9.43 10.80 1.02
C GLY A 57 8.33 10.49 0.00
N ALA A 58 7.98 11.44 -0.87
CA ALA A 58 6.99 11.27 -1.92
C ALA A 58 7.42 10.22 -2.96
N ASP A 59 8.67 10.23 -3.39
CA ASP A 59 9.23 9.22 -4.31
C ASP A 59 9.19 7.82 -3.70
N ARG A 60 9.50 7.69 -2.41
CA ARG A 60 9.38 6.42 -1.68
C ARG A 60 7.93 5.96 -1.58
N LEU A 61 7.00 6.87 -1.32
CA LEU A 61 5.58 6.55 -1.32
C LEU A 61 5.17 6.00 -2.69
N ILE A 62 5.51 6.68 -3.79
CA ILE A 62 5.21 6.26 -5.16
C ILE A 62 5.76 4.86 -5.44
N LYS A 63 7.04 4.61 -5.12
CA LYS A 63 7.67 3.29 -5.32
C LYS A 63 6.99 2.17 -4.54
N SER A 64 6.46 2.47 -3.34
CA SER A 64 5.75 1.49 -2.53
C SER A 64 4.33 1.15 -3.05
N LEU A 65 3.81 1.88 -4.03
CA LEU A 65 2.54 1.58 -4.68
C LEU A 65 2.65 0.47 -5.76
N ASP A 66 3.84 0.20 -6.30
CA ASP A 66 4.02 -0.76 -7.39
C ASP A 66 3.71 -2.22 -6.98
N SER A 67 3.81 -2.54 -5.69
CA SER A 67 3.44 -3.85 -5.18
C SER A 67 1.92 -4.01 -5.01
N LEU A 68 1.19 -2.92 -4.68
CA LEU A 68 -0.27 -2.89 -4.72
C LEU A 68 -0.79 -3.11 -6.15
N LEU A 69 -0.05 -2.64 -7.16
CA LEU A 69 -0.38 -2.72 -8.58
C LEU A 69 -0.27 -4.13 -9.18
N THR A 70 0.59 -4.97 -8.60
CA THR A 70 1.00 -6.25 -9.20
C THR A 70 0.31 -7.47 -8.59
N THR A 71 -0.31 -7.31 -7.42
CA THR A 71 -1.02 -8.39 -6.74
C THR A 71 -2.53 -8.30 -6.96
N ASP A 72 -3.16 -9.39 -7.42
CA ASP A 72 -4.61 -9.47 -7.60
C ASP A 72 -5.32 -9.15 -6.28
N PRO A 73 -6.21 -8.14 -6.23
CA PRO A 73 -6.93 -7.79 -5.01
C PRO A 73 -7.74 -8.94 -4.41
N THR A 74 -8.19 -9.90 -5.22
CA THR A 74 -8.88 -11.08 -4.72
C THR A 74 -7.99 -11.99 -3.86
N SER A 75 -6.67 -11.88 -3.96
CA SER A 75 -5.73 -12.66 -3.13
C SER A 75 -5.68 -12.21 -1.66
N TYR A 76 -6.10 -10.98 -1.36
CA TYR A 76 -6.09 -10.41 0.00
C TYR A 76 -7.43 -9.82 0.44
N LEU A 77 -8.46 -9.90 -0.40
CA LEU A 77 -9.83 -9.47 -0.10
C LEU A 77 -10.74 -10.69 0.05
N PRO A 78 -11.76 -10.65 0.93
CA PRO A 78 -12.77 -11.70 0.97
C PRO A 78 -13.59 -11.74 -0.34
N ASP A 79 -14.14 -12.91 -0.67
CA ASP A 79 -14.86 -13.17 -1.94
C ASP A 79 -16.06 -12.24 -2.20
N ASP A 80 -16.65 -11.67 -1.15
CA ASP A 80 -17.75 -10.70 -1.26
C ASP A 80 -17.28 -9.28 -1.64
N LYS A 81 -15.96 -9.05 -1.72
CA LYS A 81 -15.34 -7.76 -1.98
C LYS A 81 -14.61 -7.65 -3.33
N VAL A 82 -14.98 -8.45 -4.34
CA VAL A 82 -14.36 -8.38 -5.69
C VAL A 82 -14.41 -6.96 -6.29
N ASN A 83 -15.47 -6.19 -6.04
CA ASN A 83 -15.56 -4.78 -6.48
C ASN A 83 -14.58 -3.84 -5.75
N ALA A 84 -14.01 -4.26 -4.61
CA ALA A 84 -13.02 -3.48 -3.88
C ALA A 84 -11.65 -3.44 -4.56
N GLY A 85 -11.36 -4.36 -5.49
CA GLY A 85 -10.15 -4.31 -6.31
C GLY A 85 -10.09 -3.08 -7.23
N LYS A 86 -11.18 -2.79 -7.95
CA LYS A 86 -11.29 -1.56 -8.77
C LYS A 86 -11.20 -0.30 -7.94
N PHE A 87 -11.80 -0.32 -6.75
CA PHE A 87 -11.73 0.79 -5.82
C PHE A 87 -10.29 1.00 -5.32
N ALA A 88 -9.60 -0.05 -4.87
CA ALA A 88 -8.21 -0.01 -4.42
C ALA A 88 -7.29 0.58 -5.50
N LYS A 89 -7.39 0.06 -6.73
CA LYS A 89 -6.62 0.56 -7.88
C LYS A 89 -6.86 2.05 -8.15
N LYS A 90 -8.11 2.50 -8.06
CA LYS A 90 -8.42 3.93 -8.20
C LYS A 90 -7.76 4.76 -7.09
N ARG A 91 -7.80 4.34 -5.83
CA ARG A 91 -7.16 5.08 -4.72
C ARG A 91 -5.64 5.15 -4.90
N GLU A 92 -5.04 4.07 -5.33
CA GLU A 92 -3.60 3.99 -5.62
C GLU A 92 -3.18 4.93 -6.76
N GLN A 93 -3.95 4.99 -7.86
CA GLN A 93 -3.72 5.97 -8.92
C GLN A 93 -3.79 7.42 -8.41
N MET A 94 -4.76 7.72 -7.53
CA MET A 94 -4.87 9.05 -6.93
C MET A 94 -3.71 9.34 -5.98
N LEU A 95 -3.27 8.36 -5.18
CA LEU A 95 -2.09 8.51 -4.31
C LEU A 95 -0.84 8.86 -5.13
N LYS A 96 -0.64 8.18 -6.26
CA LYS A 96 0.47 8.47 -7.17
C LYS A 96 0.38 9.88 -7.75
N LEU A 97 -0.80 10.28 -8.23
CA LEU A 97 -1.03 11.62 -8.77
C LEU A 97 -0.70 12.69 -7.72
N TYR A 98 -1.31 12.60 -6.53
CA TYR A 98 -1.13 13.62 -5.49
C TYR A 98 0.30 13.64 -4.92
N ALA A 99 1.00 12.50 -4.89
CA ALA A 99 2.41 12.48 -4.52
C ALA A 99 3.29 13.16 -5.58
N GLN A 100 2.97 13.02 -6.88
CA GLN A 100 3.66 13.73 -7.96
C GLN A 100 3.36 15.24 -7.92
N GLU A 101 2.09 15.62 -7.71
CA GLU A 101 1.68 17.03 -7.58
C GLU A 101 2.31 17.67 -6.32
N LEU A 102 2.45 16.93 -5.21
CA LEU A 102 3.20 17.39 -4.04
C LEU A 102 4.67 17.71 -4.38
N ILE A 103 5.33 16.85 -5.15
CA ILE A 103 6.72 17.10 -5.58
C ILE A 103 6.79 18.40 -6.40
N LEU A 104 5.90 18.56 -7.37
CA LEU A 104 5.85 19.76 -8.22
C LEU A 104 5.58 21.03 -7.41
N ALA A 105 4.62 20.99 -6.48
CA ALA A 105 4.30 22.13 -5.64
C ALA A 105 5.48 22.57 -4.76
N VAL A 106 6.19 21.60 -4.17
CA VAL A 106 7.39 21.88 -3.37
C VAL A 106 8.55 22.43 -4.21
N GLU A 107 8.73 21.93 -5.43
CA GLU A 107 9.72 22.45 -6.38
C GLU A 107 9.41 23.90 -6.78
N ASN A 108 8.13 24.23 -6.94
CA ASN A 108 7.64 25.56 -7.28
C ASN A 108 7.54 26.53 -6.08
N GLU A 109 7.87 26.07 -4.88
CA GLU A 109 7.70 26.84 -3.63
C GLU A 109 6.23 27.19 -3.30
N ASP A 110 5.27 26.48 -3.88
CA ASP A 110 3.84 26.64 -3.61
C ASP A 110 3.46 25.83 -2.37
N THR A 111 3.53 26.48 -1.20
CA THR A 111 3.25 25.82 0.08
C THR A 111 1.79 25.45 0.25
N ASP A 112 0.87 26.23 -0.31
CA ASP A 112 -0.57 25.99 -0.19
C ASP A 112 -0.98 24.77 -1.02
N GLU A 113 -0.46 24.66 -2.25
CA GLU A 113 -0.67 23.50 -3.10
C GLU A 113 0.03 22.25 -2.53
N ALA A 114 1.24 22.39 -1.96
CA ALA A 114 1.92 21.28 -1.28
C ALA A 114 1.10 20.75 -0.09
N MET A 115 0.54 21.63 0.76
CA MET A 115 -0.31 21.24 1.88
C MET A 115 -1.63 20.59 1.42
N SER A 116 -2.23 21.12 0.35
CA SER A 116 -3.43 20.56 -0.26
C SER A 116 -3.19 19.14 -0.77
N ASN A 117 -2.11 18.94 -1.54
CA ASN A 117 -1.74 17.62 -2.07
C ASN A 117 -1.42 16.62 -0.97
N TYR A 118 -0.70 17.03 0.08
CA TYR A 118 -0.44 16.16 1.22
C TYR A 118 -1.75 15.72 1.92
N THR A 119 -2.71 16.63 2.07
CA THR A 119 -4.03 16.32 2.63
C THR A 119 -4.82 15.35 1.75
N LEU A 120 -4.75 15.51 0.43
CA LEU A 120 -5.36 14.59 -0.53
C LEU A 120 -4.77 13.17 -0.41
N ILE A 121 -3.45 13.04 -0.22
CA ILE A 121 -2.80 11.74 0.04
C ILE A 121 -3.38 11.09 1.32
N ILE A 122 -3.54 11.84 2.41
CA ILE A 122 -4.13 11.34 3.66
C ILE A 122 -5.58 10.86 3.44
N ASN A 123 -6.37 11.62 2.68
CA ASN A 123 -7.75 11.29 2.38
C ASN A 123 -7.86 9.98 1.59
N GLU A 124 -6.98 9.77 0.62
CA GLU A 124 -6.94 8.53 -0.18
C GLU A 124 -6.57 7.31 0.68
N CYS A 125 -5.56 7.43 1.56
CA CYS A 125 -5.20 6.41 2.55
C CYS A 125 -6.39 6.05 3.45
N THR A 126 -7.07 7.05 3.99
CA THR A 126 -8.19 6.88 4.94
C THR A 126 -9.43 6.28 4.25
N SER A 127 -9.73 6.74 3.03
CA SER A 127 -10.81 6.22 2.20
C SER A 127 -10.61 4.74 1.87
N CYS A 128 -9.37 4.35 1.53
CA CYS A 128 -9.01 2.95 1.31
C CYS A 128 -9.24 2.11 2.58
N HIS A 129 -8.64 2.53 3.70
CA HIS A 129 -8.71 1.79 4.96
C HIS A 129 -10.14 1.65 5.52
N SER A 130 -10.95 2.70 5.44
CA SER A 130 -12.33 2.67 5.96
C SER A 130 -13.27 1.72 5.22
N ARG A 131 -12.98 1.38 3.95
CA ARG A 131 -13.86 0.56 3.10
C ARG A 131 -13.33 -0.86 2.91
N ILE A 132 -12.01 -0.99 2.82
CA ILE A 132 -11.36 -2.28 2.57
C ILE A 132 -11.08 -2.99 3.90
N ARG A 133 -10.44 -2.31 4.86
CA ARG A 133 -9.97 -2.90 6.12
C ARG A 133 -11.03 -2.88 7.23
N THR A 134 -12.31 -3.07 6.89
CA THR A 134 -13.45 -2.90 7.81
C THR A 134 -13.49 -3.94 8.94
N ARG A 135 -12.65 -3.73 9.98
CA ARG A 135 -12.78 -4.02 11.42
C ARG A 135 -11.75 -3.24 12.27
N ALA A 136 -11.14 -2.15 11.78
CA ALA A 136 -10.00 -1.53 12.48
C ALA A 136 -10.33 -0.88 13.84
N TRP A 137 -11.60 -0.60 14.13
CA TRP A 137 -12.06 0.13 15.34
C TRP A 137 -13.32 -0.45 15.98
N LYS A 138 -13.69 -1.70 15.65
CA LYS A 138 -14.81 -2.43 16.30
C LYS A 138 -14.26 -3.56 17.14
#